data_AF-A0A645ADH1-F1
#
_entry.id   AF-A0A645ADH1-F1
#
_cell.length_a   1.000
_cell.length_b   1.000
_cell.length_c   1.000
_cell.angle_alpha   90.00
_cell.angle_beta   90.00
_cell.angle_gamma   90.00
#
_symmetry.space_group_name_H-M   'P 1'
#
loop_
_entity.id
_entity.type
_entity.pdbx_description
1 polymer ?
#
loop_
_entity_poly.entity_id
_entity_poly.type
_entity_poly.pdbx_seq_one_letter_code
_entity_poly.pdbx_strand_id
1 'polypeptide(L)'
;MHASGAYPLSILNPLKENGYQTACAHPLLAFGDPVVAQEKLGNVWFAIEKPGEDNGQLTGFFKACGNQTFTVDPGKKSLYHAAACVLSNYLVTLLDASFAIFEKSGMPRDNIQEAARPLLESVILNLKGKDLKDALTGPIKRGDKNTVRMHLESLNALMPEMTALYTLMGRKTMQLLGDYSLEEVLNTPLSKQ
;
A
#
# COMPACT_ATOMS: atom_id res chain seq x y z
N MET A 1 4.79 -26.95 3.75
CA MET A 1 4.91 -25.56 3.26
C MET A 1 3.79 -24.71 3.85
N HIS A 2 3.96 -23.40 4.02
CA HIS A 2 2.85 -22.47 4.25
C HIS A 2 2.93 -21.22 3.36
N ALA A 3 1.82 -20.48 3.27
CA ALA A 3 1.71 -19.27 2.45
C ALA A 3 1.54 -17.97 3.26
N SER A 4 1.62 -18.00 4.60
CA SER A 4 1.50 -16.79 5.42
C SER A 4 2.57 -15.75 5.06
N GLY A 5 2.20 -14.47 4.95
CA GLY A 5 3.14 -13.36 4.78
C GLY A 5 3.84 -12.94 6.07
N ALA A 6 3.27 -13.27 7.24
CA ALA A 6 3.74 -12.80 8.55
C ALA A 6 4.45 -13.88 9.37
N TYR A 7 3.92 -15.12 9.41
CA TYR A 7 4.50 -16.18 10.26
C TYR A 7 5.86 -16.64 9.73
N PRO A 8 6.89 -16.74 10.57
CA PRO A 8 8.21 -17.20 10.15
C PRO A 8 8.18 -18.69 9.78
N LEU A 9 9.10 -19.11 8.92
CA LEU A 9 9.29 -20.51 8.52
C LEU A 9 9.50 -21.43 9.73
N SER A 10 10.06 -20.92 10.83
CA SER A 10 10.27 -21.65 12.07
C SER A 10 9.00 -22.20 12.72
N ILE A 11 7.81 -21.73 12.32
CA ILE A 11 6.54 -22.36 12.73
C ILE A 11 6.44 -23.82 12.26
N LEU A 12 7.19 -24.19 11.22
CA LEU A 12 7.29 -25.55 10.71
C LEU A 12 8.45 -26.35 11.33
N ASN A 13 9.16 -25.84 12.35
CA ASN A 13 10.24 -26.57 13.02
C ASN A 13 9.85 -27.99 13.45
N PRO A 14 8.64 -28.25 14.01
CA PRO A 14 8.24 -29.62 14.34
C PRO A 14 8.27 -30.57 13.14
N LEU A 15 7.92 -30.10 11.93
CA LEU A 15 8.02 -30.91 10.71
C LEU A 15 9.48 -31.11 10.30
N LYS A 16 10.29 -30.06 10.40
CA LYS A 16 11.73 -30.13 10.10
C LYS A 16 12.45 -31.15 11.00
N GLU A 17 12.14 -31.16 12.30
CA GLU A 17 12.68 -32.09 13.29
C GLU A 17 12.28 -33.54 13.01
N ASN A 18 11.14 -33.76 12.33
CA ASN A 18 10.70 -35.07 11.86
C ASN A 18 11.25 -35.44 10.46
N GLY A 19 12.24 -34.71 9.95
CA GLY A 19 12.94 -35.01 8.69
C GLY A 19 12.24 -34.48 7.43
N TYR A 20 11.16 -33.70 7.55
CA TYR A 20 10.51 -33.09 6.40
C TYR A 20 11.24 -31.82 5.94
N GLN A 21 11.30 -31.62 4.62
CA GLN A 21 11.66 -30.33 4.06
C GLN A 21 10.53 -29.32 4.29
N THR A 22 10.88 -28.14 4.80
CA THR A 22 9.93 -27.08 5.10
C THR A 22 10.20 -25.87 4.23
N ALA A 23 9.14 -25.15 3.88
CA ALA A 23 9.26 -23.98 3.01
C ALA A 23 8.12 -22.99 3.25
N CYS A 24 8.37 -21.74 2.89
CA CYS A 24 7.39 -20.67 2.88
C CYS A 24 7.41 -19.96 1.53
N ALA A 25 6.23 -19.75 0.94
CA ALA A 25 6.07 -18.88 -0.23
C ALA A 25 4.78 -18.09 -0.11
N HIS A 26 4.89 -16.78 0.09
CA HIS A 26 3.73 -15.90 0.17
C HIS A 26 3.49 -15.24 -1.21
N PRO A 27 2.34 -15.49 -1.86
CA PRO A 27 1.95 -14.76 -3.07
C PRO A 27 1.71 -13.28 -2.73
N LEU A 28 2.37 -12.37 -3.43
CA LEU A 28 2.12 -10.93 -3.30
C LEU A 28 0.87 -10.53 -4.10
N LEU A 29 -0.29 -10.97 -3.61
CA LEU A 29 -1.61 -10.73 -4.21
C LEU A 29 -2.66 -10.56 -3.11
N ALA A 30 -3.58 -9.60 -3.30
CA ALA A 30 -4.79 -9.51 -2.51
C ALA A 30 -5.85 -10.46 -3.08
N PHE A 31 -6.19 -11.52 -2.34
CA PHE A 31 -7.20 -12.50 -2.72
C PHE A 31 -8.57 -11.97 -2.32
N GLY A 32 -9.31 -11.41 -3.28
CA GLY A 32 -10.70 -10.96 -3.08
C GLY A 32 -11.71 -11.89 -3.75
N ASP A 33 -11.54 -12.10 -5.06
CA ASP A 33 -12.35 -13.00 -5.87
C ASP A 33 -11.50 -14.21 -6.31
N PRO A 34 -11.92 -15.46 -6.06
CA PRO A 34 -11.15 -16.66 -6.41
C PRO A 34 -10.87 -16.82 -7.91
N VAL A 35 -11.82 -16.45 -8.79
CA VAL A 35 -11.68 -16.57 -10.24
C VAL A 35 -10.66 -15.56 -10.74
N VAL A 36 -10.80 -14.30 -10.33
CA VAL A 36 -9.84 -13.24 -10.67
C VAL A 36 -8.45 -13.54 -10.08
N ALA A 37 -8.39 -14.08 -8.87
CA ALA A 37 -7.13 -14.45 -8.23
C ALA A 37 -6.43 -15.58 -9.00
N GLN A 38 -7.17 -16.59 -9.45
CA GLN A 38 -6.63 -17.68 -10.26
C GLN A 38 -6.03 -17.16 -11.57
N GLU A 39 -6.73 -16.26 -12.28
CA GLU A 39 -6.22 -15.66 -13.51
C GLU A 39 -4.94 -14.86 -13.29
N LYS A 40 -4.85 -14.14 -12.16
CA LYS A 40 -3.68 -13.31 -11.83
C LYS A 40 -2.49 -14.11 -11.32
N LEU A 41 -2.73 -15.27 -10.72
CA LEU A 41 -1.72 -16.03 -9.97
C LEU A 41 -0.48 -16.34 -10.81
N GLY A 42 -0.64 -16.61 -12.11
CA GLY A 42 0.48 -16.93 -13.02
C GLY A 42 1.51 -15.81 -13.20
N ASN A 43 1.18 -14.56 -12.84
CA ASN A 43 2.08 -13.41 -12.97
C ASN A 43 2.50 -12.79 -11.62
N VAL A 44 2.08 -13.41 -10.50
CA VAL A 44 2.37 -12.90 -9.16
C VAL A 44 3.81 -13.23 -8.76
N TRP A 45 4.41 -12.32 -7.99
CA TRP A 45 5.69 -12.57 -7.32
C TRP A 45 5.46 -13.33 -6.01
N PHE A 46 6.30 -14.32 -5.74
CA PHE A 46 6.29 -15.05 -4.47
C PHE A 46 7.46 -14.64 -3.58
N ALA A 47 7.14 -14.28 -2.34
CA ALA A 47 8.12 -14.02 -1.29
C ALA A 47 8.50 -15.33 -0.61
N ILE A 48 9.77 -15.70 -0.71
CA ILE A 48 10.31 -16.91 -0.10
C ILE A 48 11.16 -16.51 1.10
N GLU A 49 10.89 -17.12 2.26
CA GLU A 49 11.77 -16.95 3.41
C GLU A 49 12.92 -17.95 3.31
N LYS A 50 14.16 -17.47 3.43
CA LYS A 50 15.35 -18.32 3.33
C LYS A 50 15.73 -18.86 4.72
N PRO A 51 15.57 -20.18 5.00
CA PRO A 51 16.40 -20.81 6.02
C PRO A 51 17.82 -20.87 5.45
N GLY A 52 18.87 -20.93 6.27
CA GLY A 52 20.28 -20.93 5.84
C GLY A 52 20.75 -22.01 4.84
N GLU A 53 19.87 -22.71 4.13
CA GLU A 53 20.13 -23.68 3.04
C GLU A 53 19.53 -23.20 1.70
N ASP A 54 19.90 -23.89 0.62
CA ASP A 54 19.50 -23.56 -0.75
C ASP A 54 18.02 -23.86 -1.03
N ASN A 55 17.24 -22.83 -1.36
CA ASN A 55 15.82 -22.93 -1.76
C ASN A 55 15.65 -23.19 -3.28
N GLY A 56 16.71 -23.62 -3.99
CA GLY A 56 16.74 -23.78 -5.45
C GLY A 56 15.60 -24.62 -6.03
N GLN A 57 15.14 -25.67 -5.34
CA GLN A 57 14.00 -26.46 -5.78
C GLN A 57 12.70 -25.66 -5.78
N LEU A 58 12.48 -24.84 -4.74
CA LEU A 58 11.25 -24.05 -4.62
C LEU A 58 11.22 -22.88 -5.60
N THR A 59 12.34 -22.18 -5.76
CA THR A 59 12.46 -21.11 -6.76
C THR A 59 12.32 -21.68 -8.18
N GLY A 60 12.89 -22.86 -8.43
CA GLY A 60 12.73 -23.61 -9.68
C GLY A 60 11.27 -23.97 -9.98
N PHE A 61 10.52 -24.44 -8.97
CA PHE A 61 9.09 -24.74 -9.09
C PHE A 61 8.29 -23.50 -9.51
N PHE A 62 8.42 -22.37 -8.81
CA PHE A 62 7.69 -21.15 -9.16
C PHE A 62 8.09 -20.61 -10.53
N LYS A 63 9.38 -20.67 -10.89
CA LYS A 63 9.84 -20.30 -12.21
C LYS A 63 9.20 -21.16 -13.31
N ALA A 64 9.06 -22.47 -13.10
CA ALA A 64 8.38 -23.37 -14.02
C ALA A 64 6.87 -23.06 -14.16
N CYS A 65 6.26 -22.51 -13.11
CA CYS A 65 4.89 -21.99 -13.13
C CYS A 65 4.76 -20.59 -13.77
N GLY A 66 5.86 -19.97 -14.22
CA GLY A 66 5.87 -18.62 -14.80
C GLY A 66 6.04 -17.49 -13.78
N ASN A 67 6.18 -17.82 -12.49
CA ASN A 67 6.25 -16.85 -11.41
C ASN A 67 7.68 -16.40 -11.13
N GLN A 68 7.82 -15.12 -10.78
CA GLN A 68 9.03 -14.58 -10.19
C GLN A 68 9.06 -14.83 -8.69
N THR A 69 10.24 -14.93 -8.11
CA THR A 69 10.43 -15.10 -6.67
C THR A 69 11.44 -14.11 -6.14
N PHE A 70 11.29 -13.70 -4.90
CA PHE A 70 12.31 -12.94 -4.17
C PHE A 70 12.44 -13.45 -2.75
N THR A 71 13.60 -13.21 -2.16
CA THR A 71 13.92 -13.67 -0.80
C THR A 71 13.58 -12.59 0.22
N VAL A 72 12.92 -12.99 1.30
CA VAL A 72 12.74 -12.18 2.51
C VAL A 72 13.65 -12.74 3.60
N ASP A 73 14.49 -11.87 4.17
CA ASP A 73 15.40 -12.27 5.24
C ASP A 73 14.63 -12.73 6.49
N PRO A 74 15.18 -13.70 7.24
CA PRO A 74 14.63 -14.10 8.53
C PRO A 74 14.38 -12.90 9.44
N GLY A 75 13.22 -12.88 10.09
CA GLY A 75 12.80 -11.78 10.97
C GLY A 75 12.29 -10.52 10.25
N LYS A 76 12.31 -10.45 8.91
CA LYS A 76 11.76 -9.32 8.15
C LYS A 76 10.35 -9.54 7.60
N LYS A 77 9.76 -10.73 7.78
CA LYS A 77 8.42 -11.05 7.25
C LYS A 77 7.31 -10.14 7.74
N SER A 78 7.26 -9.83 9.03
CA SER A 78 6.26 -8.91 9.56
C SER A 78 6.34 -7.53 8.89
N LEU A 79 7.55 -7.03 8.63
CA LEU A 79 7.76 -5.76 7.93
C LEU A 79 7.35 -5.86 6.45
N TYR A 80 7.75 -6.93 5.77
CA TYR A 80 7.33 -7.21 4.39
C TYR A 80 5.80 -7.26 4.26
N HIS A 81 5.14 -7.98 5.16
CA HIS A 81 3.69 -8.12 5.13
C HIS A 81 2.98 -6.83 5.51
N ALA A 82 3.52 -6.05 6.45
CA ALA A 82 3.02 -4.71 6.74
C ALA A 82 3.06 -3.81 5.49
N ALA A 83 4.13 -3.86 4.69
CA ALA A 83 4.20 -3.12 3.43
C ALA A 83 3.13 -3.58 2.42
N ALA A 84 2.87 -4.90 2.33
CA ALA A 84 1.80 -5.43 1.50
C ALA A 84 0.42 -4.91 1.98
N CYS A 85 0.15 -4.94 3.28
CA CYS A 85 -1.09 -4.41 3.86
C CYS A 85 -1.28 -2.91 3.64
N VAL A 86 -0.20 -2.12 3.71
CA VAL A 86 -0.26 -0.68 3.39
C VAL A 86 -0.67 -0.46 1.93
N LEU A 87 -0.13 -1.25 1.01
CA LEU A 87 -0.46 -1.14 -0.41
C LEU A 87 -1.86 -1.66 -0.74
N SER A 88 -2.31 -2.77 -0.14
CA SER A 88 -3.59 -3.39 -0.49
C SER A 88 -4.75 -2.90 0.39
N ASN A 89 -4.63 -3.04 1.70
CA ASN A 89 -5.74 -2.85 2.63
C ASN A 89 -5.97 -1.37 2.87
N TYR A 90 -4.90 -0.64 3.18
CA TYR A 90 -5.02 0.78 3.51
C TYR A 90 -5.26 1.65 2.27
N LEU A 91 -5.00 1.15 1.06
CA LEU A 91 -5.48 1.81 -0.15
C LEU A 91 -7.02 1.80 -0.21
N VAL A 92 -7.67 0.70 0.18
CA VAL A 92 -9.14 0.63 0.28
C VAL A 92 -9.64 1.59 1.37
N THR A 93 -8.98 1.61 2.54
CA THR A 93 -9.31 2.56 3.62
C THR A 93 -9.12 4.03 3.20
N LEU A 94 -8.10 4.33 2.40
CA LEU A 94 -7.86 5.68 1.88
C LEU A 94 -8.95 6.09 0.88
N LEU A 95 -9.41 5.17 0.04
CA LEU A 95 -10.55 5.41 -0.85
C LEU A 95 -11.84 5.67 -0.07
N ASP A 96 -12.10 4.90 0.99
CA ASP A 96 -13.25 5.13 1.89
C ASP A 96 -13.21 6.52 2.52
N ALA A 97 -12.06 6.93 3.08
CA ALA A 97 -11.88 8.28 3.61
C ALA A 97 -12.07 9.37 2.55
N SER A 98 -11.56 9.16 1.32
CA SER A 98 -11.78 10.07 0.20
C SER A 98 -13.25 10.18 -0.18
N PHE A 99 -13.99 9.06 -0.16
CA PHE A 99 -15.41 9.03 -0.51
C PHE A 99 -16.25 9.75 0.54
N ALA A 100 -15.93 9.59 1.83
CA ALA A 100 -16.57 10.36 2.90
C ALA A 100 -16.36 11.88 2.72
N ILE A 101 -15.16 12.30 2.30
CA ILE A 101 -14.87 13.72 2.01
C ILE A 101 -15.65 14.21 0.78
N PHE A 102 -15.76 13.40 -0.30
CA PHE A 102 -16.59 13.74 -1.46
C PHE A 102 -18.08 13.84 -1.10
N GLU A 103 -18.60 12.92 -0.29
CA GLU A 103 -19.98 12.95 0.16
C GLU A 103 -20.25 14.23 0.97
N LYS A 104 -19.33 14.57 1.88
CA LYS A 104 -19.44 15.80 2.68
C LYS A 104 -19.37 17.08 1.83
N SER A 105 -18.67 17.07 0.70
CA SER A 105 -18.62 18.21 -0.23
C SER A 105 -19.89 18.37 -1.07
N GLY A 106 -20.86 17.45 -0.92
CA GLY A 106 -22.17 17.51 -1.59
C GLY A 106 -22.32 16.54 -2.76
N MET A 107 -21.35 15.64 -2.98
CA MET A 107 -21.47 14.62 -4.01
C MET A 107 -22.47 13.53 -3.61
N PRO A 108 -23.46 13.16 -4.44
CA PRO A 108 -24.37 12.07 -4.13
C PRO A 108 -23.61 10.75 -3.98
N ARG A 109 -23.83 10.05 -2.87
CA ARG A 109 -23.13 8.79 -2.53
C ARG A 109 -23.12 7.77 -3.66
N ASP A 110 -24.25 7.60 -4.34
CA ASP A 110 -24.43 6.64 -5.44
C ASP A 110 -23.54 6.96 -6.65
N ASN A 111 -23.09 8.21 -6.79
CA ASN A 111 -22.27 8.65 -7.92
C ASN A 111 -20.77 8.67 -7.61
N ILE A 112 -20.37 8.65 -6.34
CA ILE A 112 -18.97 8.88 -5.91
C ILE A 112 -18.04 7.84 -6.53
N GLN A 113 -18.40 6.56 -6.46
CA GLN A 113 -17.54 5.48 -6.94
C GLN A 113 -17.30 5.58 -8.46
N GLU A 114 -18.36 5.82 -9.23
CA GLU A 114 -18.25 5.93 -10.69
C GLU A 114 -17.43 7.15 -11.09
N ALA A 115 -17.64 8.28 -10.42
CA ALA A 115 -16.93 9.52 -10.71
C ALA A 115 -15.47 9.52 -10.24
N ALA A 116 -15.14 8.80 -9.16
CA ALA A 116 -13.78 8.67 -8.67
C ALA A 116 -12.94 7.68 -9.49
N ARG A 117 -13.56 6.74 -10.21
CA ARG A 117 -12.86 5.71 -10.99
C ARG A 117 -11.86 6.30 -12.00
N PRO A 118 -12.22 7.28 -12.87
CA PRO A 118 -11.25 7.87 -13.79
C PRO A 118 -10.05 8.52 -13.09
N LEU A 119 -10.26 9.11 -11.91
CA LEU A 119 -9.16 9.68 -11.13
C LEU A 119 -8.20 8.59 -10.64
N LEU A 120 -8.73 7.50 -10.08
CA LEU A 120 -7.91 6.37 -9.63
C LEU A 120 -7.13 5.71 -10.78
N GLU A 121 -7.78 5.50 -11.93
CA GLU A 121 -7.14 4.97 -13.13
C GLU A 121 -6.01 5.88 -13.64
N SER A 122 -6.21 7.20 -13.60
CA SER A 122 -5.19 8.18 -13.98
C SER A 122 -3.96 8.13 -13.06
N VAL A 123 -4.16 7.89 -11.75
CA VAL A 123 -3.07 7.73 -10.79
C VAL A 123 -2.27 6.46 -11.10
N ILE A 124 -2.95 5.33 -11.35
CA ILE A 124 -2.30 4.07 -11.74
C ILE A 124 -1.53 4.22 -13.06
N LEU A 125 -2.09 4.95 -14.02
CA LEU A 125 -1.44 5.21 -15.30
C LEU A 125 -0.17 6.05 -15.11
N ASN A 126 -0.21 7.08 -14.27
CA ASN A 126 0.94 7.96 -14.00
C ASN A 126 2.14 7.22 -13.39
N LEU A 127 1.90 6.11 -12.68
CA LEU A 127 2.96 5.28 -12.10
C LEU A 127 3.72 4.45 -13.15
N LYS A 128 3.16 4.26 -14.35
CA LYS A 128 3.80 3.43 -15.37
C LYS A 128 5.08 4.10 -15.90
N GLY A 129 6.21 3.44 -15.65
CA GLY A 129 7.52 3.87 -16.17
C GLY A 129 8.10 5.12 -15.51
N LYS A 130 7.59 5.52 -14.33
CA LYS A 130 8.06 6.70 -13.58
C LYS A 130 8.39 6.34 -12.14
N ASP A 131 9.32 7.08 -11.56
CA ASP A 131 9.51 7.08 -10.12
C ASP A 131 8.28 7.66 -9.41
N LEU A 132 8.02 7.23 -8.17
CA LEU A 132 6.86 7.66 -7.39
C LEU A 132 6.76 9.19 -7.26
N LYS A 133 7.89 9.87 -7.07
CA LYS A 133 7.98 11.33 -6.98
C LYS A 133 7.55 12.04 -8.26
N ASP A 134 7.70 11.40 -9.42
CA ASP A 134 7.42 11.97 -10.75
C ASP A 134 6.02 11.61 -11.25
N ALA A 135 5.45 10.52 -10.72
CA ALA A 135 4.04 10.18 -10.90
C ALA A 135 3.10 11.06 -10.05
N LEU A 136 3.61 11.60 -8.93
CA LEU A 136 2.83 12.45 -8.04
C LEU A 136 2.51 13.82 -8.68
N THR A 137 1.27 14.26 -8.50
CA THR A 137 0.77 15.58 -8.91
C THR A 137 0.09 16.30 -7.73
N GLY A 138 -0.50 17.47 -7.99
CA GLY A 138 -1.33 18.17 -7.01
C GLY A 138 -0.62 19.30 -6.26
N PRO A 139 -1.28 19.90 -5.27
CA PRO A 139 -0.83 21.16 -4.65
C PRO A 139 0.50 21.01 -3.89
N ILE A 140 0.74 19.87 -3.24
CA ILE A 140 2.00 19.61 -2.52
C ILE A 140 3.18 19.56 -3.50
N LYS A 141 3.05 18.85 -4.64
CA LYS A 141 4.09 18.77 -5.68
C LYS A 141 4.49 20.13 -6.24
N ARG A 142 3.55 21.09 -6.27
CA ARG A 142 3.78 22.44 -6.80
C ARG A 142 4.11 23.48 -5.72
N GLY A 143 4.23 23.11 -4.45
CA GLY A 143 4.49 24.07 -3.37
C GLY A 143 3.30 24.99 -3.05
N ASP A 144 2.07 24.62 -3.42
CA ASP A 144 0.89 25.49 -3.28
C ASP A 144 0.36 25.51 -1.83
N LYS A 145 0.98 26.36 -1.02
CA LYS A 145 0.65 26.57 0.40
C LYS A 145 -0.79 27.03 0.61
N ASN A 146 -1.32 27.85 -0.31
CA ASN A 146 -2.64 28.45 -0.15
C ASN A 146 -3.74 27.41 -0.30
N THR A 147 -3.66 26.58 -1.35
CA THR A 147 -4.59 25.47 -1.56
C THR A 147 -4.57 24.50 -0.37
N VAL A 148 -3.39 24.12 0.12
CA VAL A 148 -3.28 23.20 1.26
C VAL A 148 -3.84 23.80 2.55
N ARG A 149 -3.69 25.10 2.78
CA ARG A 149 -4.30 25.78 3.93
C ARG A 149 -5.83 25.77 3.85
N MET A 150 -6.39 26.10 2.68
CA MET A 150 -7.84 26.05 2.45
C MET A 150 -8.41 24.65 2.67
N HIS A 151 -7.69 23.60 2.25
CA HIS A 151 -8.09 22.21 2.53
C HIS A 151 -8.13 21.93 4.03
N LEU A 152 -7.08 22.30 4.77
CA LEU A 152 -7.01 22.09 6.23
C LEU A 152 -8.10 22.86 6.97
N GLU A 153 -8.35 24.12 6.61
CA GLU A 153 -9.43 24.93 7.18
C GLU A 153 -10.80 24.29 6.93
N SER A 154 -11.05 23.82 5.71
CA SER A 154 -12.30 23.15 5.34
C SER A 154 -12.50 21.83 6.09
N LEU A 155 -11.45 21.01 6.18
CA LEU A 155 -11.49 19.76 6.92
C LEU A 155 -11.72 20.00 8.42
N ASN A 156 -11.06 20.98 9.03
CA ASN A 156 -11.32 21.28 10.44
C ASN A 156 -12.75 21.75 10.72
N ALA A 157 -13.31 22.56 9.82
CA ALA A 157 -14.65 23.07 9.99
C ALA A 157 -15.73 21.99 9.78
N LEU A 158 -15.51 21.06 8.84
CA LEU A 158 -16.57 20.16 8.36
C LEU A 158 -16.36 18.67 8.71
N MET A 159 -15.11 18.24 8.86
CA MET A 159 -14.67 16.85 9.11
C MET A 159 -13.37 16.81 9.94
N PRO A 160 -13.35 17.36 11.17
CA PRO A 160 -12.13 17.47 11.98
C PRO A 160 -11.44 16.11 12.22
N GLU A 161 -12.18 15.01 12.18
CA GLU A 161 -11.66 13.64 12.25
C GLU A 161 -10.74 13.27 11.07
N MET A 162 -10.92 13.90 9.90
CA MET A 162 -10.11 13.65 8.70
C MET A 162 -8.83 14.49 8.66
N THR A 163 -8.74 15.56 9.46
CA THR A 163 -7.61 16.48 9.38
C THR A 163 -6.29 15.81 9.75
N ALA A 164 -6.29 14.92 10.74
CA ALA A 164 -5.10 14.18 11.15
C ALA A 164 -4.57 13.28 10.02
N LEU A 165 -5.48 12.59 9.32
CA LEU A 165 -5.14 11.75 8.17
C LEU A 165 -4.56 12.59 7.03
N TYR A 166 -5.25 13.66 6.63
CA TYR A 166 -4.79 14.56 5.56
C TYR A 166 -3.40 15.14 5.88
N THR A 167 -3.20 15.58 7.12
CA THR A 167 -1.92 16.16 7.57
C THR A 167 -0.79 15.14 7.52
N LEU A 168 -1.02 13.93 8.03
CA LEU A 168 -0.02 12.86 8.00
C LEU A 168 0.36 12.49 6.57
N MET A 169 -0.62 12.32 5.68
CA MET A 169 -0.40 12.03 4.27
C MET A 169 0.33 13.17 3.56
N GLY A 170 -0.02 14.42 3.86
CA GLY A 170 0.66 15.60 3.34
C GLY A 170 2.15 15.61 3.74
N ARG A 171 2.46 15.34 5.00
CA ARG A 171 3.84 15.24 5.50
C ARG A 171 4.63 14.11 4.82
N LYS A 172 4.02 12.94 4.65
CA LYS A 172 4.64 11.81 3.91
C LYS A 172 4.87 12.14 2.44
N THR A 173 3.98 12.91 1.84
CA THR A 173 4.11 13.37 0.45
C THR A 173 5.27 14.37 0.29
N MET A 174 5.44 15.30 1.23
CA MET A 174 6.64 16.17 1.24
C MET A 174 7.94 15.36 1.38
N GLN A 175 7.96 14.40 2.31
CA GLN A 175 9.12 13.52 2.51
C GLN A 175 9.47 12.74 1.23
N LEU A 176 8.47 12.21 0.52
CA LEU A 176 8.65 11.54 -0.78
C LEU A 176 9.28 12.47 -1.83
N LEU A 177 8.90 13.73 -1.84
CA LEU A 177 9.40 14.73 -2.80
C LEU A 177 10.76 15.31 -2.44
N GLY A 178 11.16 15.23 -1.17
CA GLY A 178 12.30 15.98 -0.65
C GLY A 178 12.06 17.50 -0.66
N ASP A 179 10.81 17.94 -0.77
CA ASP A 179 10.40 19.34 -0.76
C ASP A 179 9.57 19.64 0.50
N TYR A 180 10.13 20.49 1.36
CA TYR A 180 9.57 20.85 2.67
C TYR A 180 8.95 22.26 2.67
N SER A 181 8.69 22.85 1.50
CA SER A 181 8.12 24.20 1.40
C SER A 181 6.77 24.36 2.13
N LEU A 182 6.00 23.27 2.30
CA LEU A 182 4.73 23.26 3.03
C LEU A 182 4.84 22.84 4.50
N GLU A 183 6.05 22.68 5.05
CA GLU A 183 6.25 22.17 6.41
C GLU A 183 5.51 23.01 7.45
N GLU A 184 5.61 24.34 7.36
CA GLU A 184 4.89 25.27 8.23
C GLU A 184 3.38 25.05 8.20
N VAL A 185 2.78 24.95 7.01
CA VAL A 185 1.33 24.80 6.84
C VAL A 185 0.85 23.45 7.39
N LEU A 186 1.61 22.39 7.19
CA LEU A 186 1.27 21.04 7.66
C LEU A 186 1.64 20.79 9.13
N ASN A 187 2.45 21.65 9.75
CA ASN A 187 2.85 21.56 11.16
C ASN A 187 2.16 22.58 12.06
N THR A 188 1.46 23.57 11.49
CA THR A 188 0.73 24.56 12.27
C THR A 188 -0.34 23.86 13.13
N PRO A 189 -0.28 23.98 14.47
CA PRO A 189 -1.33 23.50 15.34
C PRO A 189 -2.62 24.20 14.93
N LEU A 190 -3.61 23.40 14.54
CA LEU A 190 -4.90 23.93 14.16
C LEU A 190 -5.52 24.49 15.43
N SER A 191 -5.69 25.81 15.49
CA SER A 191 -6.30 26.47 16.63
C SER A 191 -7.67 25.84 16.87
N LYS A 192 -7.90 25.39 18.10
CA LYS A 192 -9.24 24.99 18.55
C LYS A 192 -10.14 26.22 18.42
N GLN A 193 -11.06 26.20 17.46
CA GLN A 193 -12.25 27.04 17.52
C GLN A 193 -13.28 26.37 18.43
#